data_AF-A0A399Q3W2-F1
#
_entry.id   AF-A0A399Q3W2-F1
#
_cell.length_a   1.000
_cell.length_b   1.000
_cell.length_c   1.000
_cell.angle_alpha   90.00
_cell.angle_beta   90.00
_cell.angle_gamma   90.00
#
_symmetry.space_group_name_H-M   'P 1'
#
loop_
_entity.id
_entity.type
_entity.pdbx_description
1 polymer ?
#
loop_
_entity_poly.entity_id
_entity_poly.type
_entity_poly.pdbx_seq_one_letter_code
_entity_poly.pdbx_strand_id
1 'polypeptide(L)'
;MAPAIPSAVTTELGRGSVTVRWAAVPDTDVTRYDVLRSTGDGASVVVGTVGPGETRWTDTTAAIGTAYSYAVVATDGSANSSAASAVAKATPIKVDIVVAADGSGDATSLAQVLGSTDPATGSLPNNADYTTQGYRTILVKPGTYAGGVVSGNRYGVNVVGATGDPGDVVLTAPGGAVATLTVSAPQWTLRDVTVQSVATAVGAQATAVQVKSGDRQVLDHVRLLGDKQTLLVSTANVTTYSRVYVTGSYLEGGSDLILGRAVTVVDRSTIHVLDRPGASLTDSSVAAGSAYGFLIQDSRIVTDGAAGSIALGRPYSTTSKAQVVVRGTELGEGINAARPWKDWDAVT
;
A
#
# COMPACT_ATOMS: atom_id res chain seq x y z
N MET A 1 -25.46 21.93 28.97
CA MET A 1 -25.30 22.34 27.55
C MET A 1 -24.85 21.09 26.83
N ALA A 2 -25.29 20.83 25.60
CA ALA A 2 -24.79 19.65 24.89
C ALA A 2 -23.25 19.67 24.83
N PRO A 3 -22.58 18.51 25.03
CA PRO A 3 -21.14 18.41 24.88
C PRO A 3 -20.64 18.84 23.49
N ALA A 4 -19.34 19.10 23.38
CA ALA A 4 -18.68 19.22 22.09
C ALA A 4 -18.83 17.93 21.26
N ILE A 5 -18.81 18.07 19.94
CA ILE A 5 -18.88 16.95 18.99
C ILE A 5 -17.55 16.17 19.07
N PRO A 6 -17.57 14.83 19.25
CA PRO A 6 -16.37 14.01 19.14
C PRO A 6 -15.64 14.21 17.81
N SER A 7 -14.32 14.31 17.86
CA SER A 7 -13.48 14.57 16.67
C SER A 7 -12.43 13.48 16.47
N ALA A 8 -11.68 13.57 15.38
CA ALA A 8 -10.64 12.59 15.00
C ALA A 8 -11.13 11.14 15.04
N VAL A 9 -12.35 10.91 14.56
CA VAL A 9 -12.93 9.56 14.51
C VAL A 9 -12.24 8.75 13.43
N THR A 10 -11.69 7.60 13.82
CA THR A 10 -10.96 6.69 12.93
C THR A 10 -11.39 5.25 13.16
N THR A 11 -11.11 4.39 12.18
CA THR A 11 -11.38 2.95 12.24
C THR A 11 -10.12 2.15 12.01
N GLU A 12 -9.99 1.06 12.75
CA GLU A 12 -8.88 0.13 12.67
C GLU A 12 -9.42 -1.30 12.55
N LEU A 13 -9.06 -2.00 11.49
CA LEU A 13 -9.47 -3.38 11.24
C LEU A 13 -8.88 -4.32 12.29
N GLY A 14 -9.64 -5.36 12.62
CA GLY A 14 -9.22 -6.50 13.44
C GLY A 14 -9.57 -7.82 12.75
N ARG A 15 -9.59 -8.91 13.52
CA ARG A 15 -9.99 -10.24 13.03
C ARG A 15 -11.51 -10.30 12.81
N GLY A 16 -11.95 -9.85 11.62
CA GLY A 16 -13.37 -9.74 11.31
C GLY A 16 -14.10 -8.69 12.15
N SER A 17 -13.39 -7.71 12.70
CA SER A 17 -13.92 -6.67 13.57
C SER A 17 -13.42 -5.28 13.17
N VAL A 18 -14.04 -4.24 13.70
CA VAL A 18 -13.63 -2.85 13.51
C VAL A 18 -13.50 -2.18 14.87
N THR A 19 -12.33 -1.63 15.18
CA THR A 19 -12.17 -0.75 16.35
C THR A 19 -12.37 0.69 15.91
N VAL A 20 -13.32 1.39 16.52
CA VAL A 20 -13.56 2.82 16.35
C VAL A 20 -12.82 3.56 17.45
N ARG A 21 -12.08 4.61 17.10
CA ARG A 21 -11.36 5.48 18.04
C ARG A 21 -11.77 6.93 17.80
N TRP A 22 -11.70 7.77 18.83
CA TRP A 22 -12.00 9.19 18.75
C TRP A 22 -11.19 9.99 19.78
N ALA A 23 -11.05 11.30 19.56
CA ALA A 23 -10.48 12.19 20.57
C ALA A 23 -11.50 12.45 21.68
N ALA A 24 -11.04 12.45 22.94
CA ALA A 24 -11.87 12.83 24.08
C ALA A 24 -12.39 14.27 23.90
N VAL A 25 -13.66 14.50 24.23
CA VAL A 25 -14.21 15.85 24.23
C VAL A 25 -13.71 16.62 25.47
N PRO A 26 -13.57 17.96 25.41
CA PRO A 26 -13.05 18.75 26.52
C PRO A 26 -14.04 18.90 27.69
N ASP A 27 -15.33 18.63 27.48
CA ASP A 27 -16.38 18.73 28.49
C ASP A 27 -16.16 17.71 29.63
N THR A 28 -16.17 18.20 30.87
CA THR A 28 -15.86 17.38 32.07
C THR A 28 -17.06 16.62 32.61
N ASP A 29 -18.27 16.93 32.16
CA ASP A 29 -19.53 16.34 32.60
C ASP A 29 -20.08 15.29 31.63
N VAL A 30 -19.29 14.87 30.64
CA VAL A 30 -19.61 13.75 29.75
C VAL A 30 -19.73 12.47 30.57
N THR A 31 -20.83 11.75 30.38
CA THR A 31 -21.11 10.49 31.08
C THR A 31 -21.02 9.28 30.18
N ARG A 32 -21.14 9.43 28.86
CA ARG A 32 -20.98 8.32 27.91
C ARG A 32 -20.69 8.79 26.48
N TYR A 33 -20.21 7.84 25.68
CA TYR A 33 -20.18 7.95 24.23
C TYR A 33 -21.00 6.82 23.60
N ASP A 34 -21.83 7.18 22.62
CA ASP A 34 -22.58 6.26 21.78
C ASP A 34 -21.90 6.16 20.42
N VAL A 35 -21.58 4.93 19.98
CA VAL A 35 -21.00 4.63 18.67
C VAL A 35 -22.12 4.22 17.74
N LEU A 36 -22.28 4.99 16.67
CA LEU A 36 -23.28 4.77 15.63
C LEU A 36 -22.64 4.07 14.44
N ARG A 37 -23.39 3.19 13.78
CA ARG A 37 -23.00 2.50 12.55
C ARG A 37 -24.13 2.58 11.53
N SER A 38 -23.78 2.82 10.27
CA SER A 38 -24.67 2.66 9.11
C SER A 38 -24.04 1.82 8.01
N THR A 39 -24.88 1.29 7.12
CA THR A 39 -24.48 0.51 5.94
C THR A 39 -25.02 1.20 4.69
N GLY A 40 -24.17 1.50 3.72
CA GLY A 40 -24.55 2.30 2.54
C GLY A 40 -25.17 3.64 2.95
N ASP A 41 -26.30 3.99 2.34
CA ASP A 41 -27.08 5.21 2.64
C ASP A 41 -28.16 4.97 3.71
N GLY A 42 -28.09 3.84 4.43
CA GLY A 42 -29.05 3.49 5.49
C GLY A 42 -28.93 4.40 6.73
N ALA A 43 -29.96 4.38 7.56
CA ALA A 43 -29.97 5.11 8.83
C ALA A 43 -28.90 4.57 9.80
N SER A 44 -28.24 5.48 10.51
CA SER A 44 -27.30 5.13 11.56
C SER A 44 -28.02 4.58 12.79
N VAL A 45 -27.52 3.49 13.35
CA VAL A 45 -28.02 2.88 14.59
C VAL A 45 -26.90 2.82 15.62
N VAL A 46 -27.23 2.97 16.91
CA VAL A 46 -26.26 2.79 18.00
C VAL A 46 -25.91 1.31 18.09
N VAL A 47 -24.62 1.01 17.98
CA VAL A 47 -24.07 -0.36 18.05
C VAL A 47 -23.20 -0.61 19.27
N GLY A 48 -22.77 0.47 19.93
CA GLY A 48 -21.99 0.40 21.15
C GLY A 48 -22.18 1.65 22.00
N THR A 49 -22.05 1.47 23.31
CA THR A 49 -22.05 2.56 24.29
C THR A 49 -20.90 2.30 25.25
N VAL A 50 -20.08 3.32 25.51
CA VAL A 50 -18.97 3.24 26.47
C VAL A 50 -19.07 4.35 27.51
N GLY A 51 -18.46 4.11 28.67
CA GLY A 51 -18.48 5.04 29.79
C GLY A 51 -17.66 6.32 29.53
N PRO A 52 -17.62 7.23 30.52
CA PRO A 52 -16.84 8.45 30.40
C PRO A 52 -15.34 8.13 30.39
N GLY A 53 -14.56 8.93 29.66
CA GLY A 53 -13.11 8.72 29.52
C GLY A 53 -12.68 7.63 28.53
N GLU A 54 -13.60 6.78 28.08
CA GLU A 54 -13.33 5.84 26.99
C GLU A 54 -13.24 6.57 25.65
N THR A 55 -12.25 6.19 24.85
CA THR A 55 -11.95 6.78 23.53
C THR A 55 -11.83 5.73 22.43
N ARG A 56 -12.29 4.51 22.74
CA ARG A 56 -12.26 3.37 21.82
C ARG A 56 -13.40 2.40 22.08
N TRP A 57 -13.87 1.76 21.02
CA TRP A 57 -14.83 0.65 21.11
C TRP A 57 -14.64 -0.29 19.91
N THR A 58 -14.89 -1.59 20.08
CA THR A 58 -14.70 -2.59 19.02
C THR A 58 -16.02 -3.24 18.62
N ASP A 59 -16.38 -3.09 17.36
CA ASP A 59 -17.48 -3.79 16.71
C ASP A 59 -17.06 -5.20 16.30
N THR A 60 -17.53 -6.20 17.04
CA THR A 60 -17.35 -7.63 16.73
C THR A 60 -18.54 -8.23 15.96
N THR A 61 -19.57 -7.42 15.68
CA THR A 61 -20.79 -7.83 14.98
C THR A 61 -20.78 -7.46 13.50
N ALA A 62 -19.83 -6.63 13.07
CA ALA A 62 -19.69 -6.19 11.70
C ALA A 62 -19.39 -7.37 10.77
N ALA A 63 -20.25 -7.57 9.77
CA ALA A 63 -20.06 -8.64 8.79
C ALA A 63 -18.86 -8.37 7.87
N ILE A 64 -17.99 -9.37 7.70
CA ILE A 64 -16.87 -9.34 6.76
C ILE A 64 -17.35 -9.01 5.35
N GLY A 65 -16.64 -8.11 4.66
CA GLY A 65 -16.92 -7.68 3.29
C GLY A 65 -18.03 -6.64 3.16
N THR A 66 -18.70 -6.25 4.25
CA THR A 66 -19.71 -5.19 4.22
C THR A 66 -19.08 -3.83 4.57
N ALA A 67 -19.31 -2.82 3.74
CA ALA A 67 -18.83 -1.47 3.99
C ALA A 67 -19.74 -0.76 5.01
N TYR A 68 -19.14 -0.26 6.09
CA TYR A 68 -19.81 0.48 7.15
C TYR A 68 -19.25 1.90 7.28
N SER A 69 -20.10 2.80 7.76
CA SER A 69 -19.70 4.12 8.27
C SER A 69 -19.98 4.20 9.76
N TYR A 70 -19.02 4.68 10.54
CA TYR A 70 -19.10 4.84 11.99
C TYR A 70 -19.03 6.32 12.39
N ALA A 71 -19.82 6.72 13.38
CA ALA A 71 -19.77 8.05 14.00
C ALA A 71 -19.91 7.92 15.52
N VAL A 72 -19.57 8.97 16.26
CA VAL A 72 -19.62 8.98 17.72
C VAL A 72 -20.41 10.20 18.21
N VAL A 73 -21.22 10.00 19.25
CA VAL A 73 -21.98 11.04 19.96
C VAL A 73 -21.60 11.00 21.43
N ALA A 74 -21.23 12.15 22.01
CA ALA A 74 -21.07 12.32 23.45
C ALA A 74 -22.39 12.76 24.12
N THR A 75 -22.65 12.28 25.35
CA THR A 75 -23.78 12.71 26.18
C THR A 75 -23.34 13.12 27.58
N ASP A 76 -23.84 14.26 28.08
CA ASP A 76 -23.55 14.79 29.43
C ASP A 76 -24.40 14.15 30.55
N GLY A 77 -24.13 14.52 31.80
CA GLY A 77 -24.89 14.09 32.97
C GLY A 77 -26.32 14.67 33.06
N SER A 78 -26.64 15.66 32.24
CA SER A 78 -27.98 16.24 32.09
C SER A 78 -28.76 15.63 30.92
N ALA A 79 -28.24 14.55 30.32
CA ALA A 79 -28.80 13.87 29.15
C ALA A 79 -28.85 14.70 27.86
N ASN A 80 -28.05 15.77 27.75
CA ASN A 80 -27.86 16.47 26.48
C ASN A 80 -26.84 15.71 25.62
N SER A 81 -27.20 15.43 24.37
CA SER A 81 -26.31 14.80 23.40
C SER A 81 -25.75 15.84 22.43
N SER A 82 -24.48 15.67 22.10
CA SER A 82 -23.82 16.37 20.97
C SER A 82 -24.43 15.94 19.62
N ALA A 83 -24.13 16.69 18.56
CA ALA A 83 -24.32 16.16 17.21
C ALA A 83 -23.33 15.02 16.93
N ALA A 84 -23.63 14.18 15.93
CA ALA A 84 -22.73 13.10 15.53
C ALA A 84 -21.44 13.66 14.90
N SER A 85 -20.34 12.96 15.16
CA SER A 85 -19.04 13.24 14.52
C SER A 85 -19.07 13.09 13.00
N ALA A 86 -17.99 13.53 12.35
CA ALA A 86 -17.69 13.05 10.99
C ALA A 86 -17.57 11.51 10.97
N VAL A 87 -17.89 10.92 9.81
CA VAL A 87 -17.89 9.46 9.65
C VAL A 87 -16.51 8.91 9.34
N ALA A 88 -16.16 7.78 9.97
CA ALA A 88 -15.03 6.93 9.59
C ALA A 88 -15.54 5.66 8.91
N LYS A 89 -14.86 5.21 7.85
CA LYS A 89 -15.33 4.07 7.03
C LYS A 89 -14.43 2.87 7.21
N ALA A 90 -15.04 1.69 7.33
CA ALA A 90 -14.31 0.42 7.34
C ALA A 90 -15.09 -0.69 6.66
N THR A 91 -14.36 -1.63 6.07
CA THR A 91 -14.90 -2.90 5.57
C THR A 91 -14.15 -4.02 6.28
N PRO A 92 -14.75 -4.71 7.27
CA PRO A 92 -14.08 -5.79 7.98
C PRO A 92 -13.65 -6.90 7.01
N ILE A 93 -12.49 -7.50 7.25
CA ILE A 93 -11.92 -8.55 6.40
C ILE A 93 -11.62 -9.81 7.21
N LYS A 94 -11.52 -10.95 6.51
CA LYS A 94 -10.90 -12.15 7.08
C LYS A 94 -9.42 -11.86 7.31
N VAL A 95 -8.94 -12.11 8.53
CA VAL A 95 -7.55 -11.94 8.94
C VAL A 95 -7.03 -13.25 9.52
N ASP A 96 -5.93 -13.74 8.96
CA ASP A 96 -5.27 -14.96 9.40
C ASP A 96 -4.16 -14.65 10.40
N ILE A 97 -3.40 -13.59 10.16
CA ILE A 97 -2.26 -13.15 10.99
C ILE A 97 -2.35 -11.64 11.19
N VAL A 98 -2.10 -11.19 12.42
CA VAL A 98 -1.94 -9.79 12.81
C VAL A 98 -0.46 -9.53 13.10
N VAL A 99 0.12 -8.56 12.42
CA VAL A 99 1.44 -8.02 12.72
C VAL A 99 1.27 -6.72 13.49
N ALA A 100 1.87 -6.62 14.68
CA ALA A 100 1.85 -5.41 15.49
C ALA A 100 3.20 -5.22 16.19
N ALA A 101 3.84 -4.06 15.95
CA ALA A 101 5.17 -3.78 16.50
C ALA A 101 5.23 -3.78 18.04
N ASP A 102 4.10 -3.52 18.71
CA ASP A 102 3.97 -3.51 20.17
C ASP A 102 3.78 -4.90 20.79
N GLY A 103 3.72 -5.96 19.98
CA GLY A 103 3.52 -7.34 20.43
C GLY A 103 2.06 -7.72 20.71
N SER A 104 1.09 -6.85 20.39
CA SER A 104 -0.34 -7.15 20.54
C SER A 104 -0.90 -8.11 19.46
N GLY A 105 -0.12 -8.36 18.41
CA GLY A 105 -0.45 -9.28 17.32
C GLY A 105 0.17 -10.68 17.47
N ASP A 106 0.04 -11.50 16.43
CA ASP A 106 0.67 -12.83 16.37
C ASP A 106 2.17 -12.75 16.03
N ALA A 107 2.60 -11.64 15.43
CA ALA A 107 3.98 -11.37 15.08
C ALA A 107 4.29 -9.87 15.24
N THR A 108 5.57 -9.54 15.43
CA THR A 108 6.05 -8.15 15.55
C THR A 108 6.58 -7.58 14.24
N SER A 109 6.76 -8.42 13.21
CA SER A 109 7.23 -8.00 11.89
C SER A 109 6.73 -8.92 10.79
N LEU A 110 6.69 -8.41 9.56
CA LEU A 110 6.38 -9.23 8.38
C LEU A 110 7.48 -10.27 8.10
N ALA A 111 8.74 -9.97 8.46
CA ALA A 111 9.85 -10.92 8.37
C ALA A 111 9.64 -12.15 9.27
N GLN A 112 9.11 -11.97 10.49
CA GLN A 112 8.74 -13.08 11.36
C GLN A 112 7.67 -13.97 10.72
N VAL A 113 6.66 -13.36 10.08
CA VAL A 113 5.59 -14.11 9.40
C VAL A 113 6.12 -14.92 8.22
N LEU A 114 7.09 -14.37 7.48
CA LEU A 114 7.56 -14.91 6.21
C LEU A 114 8.92 -15.64 6.29
N GLY A 115 9.47 -15.80 7.50
CA GLY A 115 10.72 -16.52 7.76
C GLY A 115 10.71 -17.98 7.29
N SER A 116 11.89 -18.60 7.22
CA SER A 116 12.09 -19.92 6.61
C SER A 116 12.24 -21.08 7.59
N THR A 117 12.25 -20.83 8.91
CA THR A 117 12.26 -21.88 9.94
C THR A 117 10.84 -22.41 10.18
N ASP A 118 10.72 -23.74 10.31
CA ASP A 118 9.55 -24.57 10.65
C ASP A 118 8.50 -23.85 11.54
N PRO A 119 7.18 -24.08 11.39
CA PRO A 119 6.17 -23.08 11.68
C PRO A 119 6.18 -22.66 13.15
N ALA A 120 6.65 -21.45 13.39
CA ALA A 120 6.40 -20.74 14.63
C ALA A 120 4.97 -20.18 14.62
N THR A 121 4.37 -20.01 15.80
CA THR A 121 3.12 -19.26 15.95
C THR A 121 3.24 -17.91 15.24
N GLY A 122 2.25 -17.55 14.43
CA GLY A 122 2.27 -16.32 13.65
C GLY A 122 3.09 -16.36 12.36
N SER A 123 3.49 -17.55 11.86
CA SER A 123 4.17 -17.71 10.58
C SER A 123 3.29 -18.35 9.50
N LEU A 124 3.54 -18.02 8.24
CA LEU A 124 3.06 -18.76 7.08
C LEU A 124 4.17 -19.71 6.63
N PRO A 125 3.95 -21.02 6.46
CA PRO A 125 4.98 -21.92 5.91
C PRO A 125 5.45 -21.50 4.52
N ASN A 126 6.76 -21.62 4.26
CA ASN A 126 7.31 -21.45 2.91
C ASN A 126 6.83 -22.59 2.00
N ASN A 127 6.76 -22.38 0.68
CA ASN A 127 6.19 -23.32 -0.30
C ASN A 127 4.68 -23.59 -0.16
N ALA A 128 3.97 -22.89 0.74
CA ALA A 128 2.53 -23.04 0.87
C ALA A 128 1.79 -22.37 -0.29
N ASP A 129 0.79 -23.07 -0.85
CA ASP A 129 -0.10 -22.54 -1.87
C ASP A 129 -1.50 -22.29 -1.28
N TYR A 130 -1.84 -21.02 -1.06
CA TYR A 130 -3.13 -20.61 -0.52
C TYR A 130 -4.15 -20.24 -1.60
N THR A 131 -3.80 -20.34 -2.88
CA THR A 131 -4.70 -19.96 -4.00
C THR A 131 -5.93 -20.87 -4.09
N THR A 132 -5.82 -22.09 -3.56
CA THR A 132 -6.91 -23.08 -3.47
C THR A 132 -7.45 -23.26 -2.04
N GLN A 133 -6.77 -22.71 -1.03
CA GLN A 133 -7.08 -22.91 0.39
C GLN A 133 -7.76 -21.70 1.04
N GLY A 134 -8.22 -20.75 0.21
CA GLY A 134 -8.57 -19.40 0.62
C GLY A 134 -7.32 -18.59 0.95
N TYR A 135 -7.14 -17.44 0.32
CA TYR A 135 -5.97 -16.59 0.50
C TYR A 135 -5.68 -16.34 1.99
N ARG A 136 -4.41 -16.12 2.32
CA ARG A 136 -4.00 -15.72 3.66
C ARG A 136 -3.85 -14.21 3.76
N THR A 137 -4.53 -13.60 4.72
CA THR A 137 -4.44 -12.17 4.97
C THR A 137 -3.58 -11.91 6.20
N ILE A 138 -2.50 -11.16 5.99
CA ILE A 138 -1.66 -10.56 7.02
C ILE A 138 -2.14 -9.13 7.20
N LEU A 139 -2.77 -8.85 8.34
CA LEU A 139 -3.17 -7.50 8.73
C LEU A 139 -2.02 -6.86 9.49
N VAL A 140 -1.55 -5.69 9.06
CA VAL A 140 -0.44 -4.97 9.69
C VAL A 140 -0.99 -3.76 10.43
N LYS A 141 -0.76 -3.70 11.74
CA LYS A 141 -1.18 -2.58 12.60
C LYS A 141 -0.28 -1.35 12.36
N PRO A 142 -0.77 -0.13 12.66
CA PRO A 142 0.02 1.09 12.53
C PRO A 142 1.40 0.97 13.16
N GLY A 143 2.41 1.49 12.48
CA GLY A 143 3.80 1.41 12.92
C GLY A 143 4.80 1.42 11.77
N THR A 144 6.07 1.57 12.14
CA THR A 144 7.20 1.43 11.22
C THR A 144 7.92 0.11 11.48
N TYR A 145 8.06 -0.71 10.46
CA TYR A 145 8.63 -2.05 10.50
C TYR A 145 9.92 -2.08 9.69
N ALA A 146 11.06 -2.16 10.38
CA ALA A 146 12.37 -2.14 9.76
C ALA A 146 12.84 -3.54 9.34
N GLY A 147 13.51 -3.62 8.19
CA GLY A 147 14.18 -4.82 7.70
C GLY A 147 13.62 -5.30 6.36
N GLY A 148 14.52 -5.76 5.48
CA GLY A 148 14.14 -6.32 4.19
C GLY A 148 13.33 -7.62 4.35
N VAL A 149 12.31 -7.78 3.53
CA VAL A 149 11.37 -8.90 3.58
C VAL A 149 11.41 -9.66 2.25
N VAL A 150 11.46 -10.99 2.33
CA VAL A 150 11.38 -11.87 1.17
C VAL A 150 10.17 -12.79 1.32
N SER A 151 9.29 -12.81 0.31
CA SER A 151 8.06 -13.60 0.33
C SER A 151 8.30 -15.10 0.47
N GLY A 152 9.47 -15.55 -0.01
CA GLY A 152 9.68 -16.96 -0.35
C GLY A 152 8.71 -17.41 -1.44
N ASN A 153 8.42 -18.70 -1.43
CA ASN A 153 7.56 -19.36 -2.40
C ASN A 153 6.14 -19.57 -1.84
N ARG A 154 5.49 -18.48 -1.39
CA ARG A 154 4.13 -18.53 -0.83
C ARG A 154 3.14 -17.93 -1.81
N TYR A 155 2.06 -18.63 -2.12
CA TYR A 155 1.12 -18.24 -3.17
C TYR A 155 -0.18 -17.76 -2.51
N GLY A 156 -0.80 -16.70 -3.04
CA GLY A 156 -2.11 -16.24 -2.54
C GLY A 156 -2.06 -15.58 -1.16
N VAL A 157 -1.20 -14.56 -0.99
CA VAL A 157 -1.03 -13.81 0.26
C VAL A 157 -1.42 -12.35 0.09
N ASN A 158 -2.23 -11.84 1.00
CA ASN A 158 -2.59 -10.43 1.08
C ASN A 158 -1.89 -9.79 2.28
N VAL A 159 -1.25 -8.64 2.08
CA VAL A 159 -0.74 -7.78 3.15
C VAL A 159 -1.57 -6.51 3.15
N VAL A 160 -2.25 -6.23 4.27
CA VAL A 160 -3.23 -5.13 4.37
C VAL A 160 -2.92 -4.26 5.58
N GLY A 161 -2.81 -2.94 5.40
CA GLY A 161 -2.71 -2.00 6.51
C GLY A 161 -4.03 -1.83 7.24
N ALA A 162 -3.99 -1.74 8.56
CA ALA A 162 -5.21 -1.86 9.37
C ALA A 162 -6.13 -0.64 9.36
N THR A 163 -5.67 0.55 8.96
CA THR A 163 -6.45 1.79 9.06
C THR A 163 -7.06 2.24 7.73
N GLY A 164 -6.62 1.65 6.62
CA GLY A 164 -6.96 2.11 5.27
C GLY A 164 -6.13 3.32 4.81
N ASP A 165 -5.32 3.92 5.68
CA ASP A 165 -4.34 4.94 5.31
C ASP A 165 -2.95 4.30 5.14
N PRO A 166 -2.37 4.28 3.93
CA PRO A 166 -1.03 3.72 3.72
C PRO A 166 0.07 4.45 4.48
N GLY A 167 -0.15 5.68 4.96
CA GLY A 167 0.79 6.43 5.79
C GLY A 167 0.99 5.86 7.20
N ASP A 168 0.02 5.12 7.73
CA ASP A 168 0.07 4.59 9.10
C ASP A 168 0.93 3.34 9.23
N VAL A 169 1.15 2.61 8.13
CA VAL A 169 1.92 1.36 8.09
C VAL A 169 3.10 1.51 7.14
N VAL A 170 4.31 1.57 7.69
CA VAL A 170 5.54 1.76 6.91
C VAL A 170 6.44 0.54 7.02
N LEU A 171 6.59 -0.21 5.93
CA LEU A 171 7.65 -1.22 5.79
C LEU A 171 8.89 -0.53 5.24
N THR A 172 10.02 -0.58 5.96
CA THR A 172 11.22 0.20 5.58
C THR A 172 12.51 -0.60 5.68
N ALA A 173 13.44 -0.37 4.76
CA ALA A 173 14.78 -0.90 4.80
C ALA A 173 15.79 0.09 4.20
N PRO A 174 17.08 0.02 4.57
CA PRO A 174 18.12 0.73 3.85
C PRO A 174 18.15 0.30 2.38
N GLY A 175 18.45 1.25 1.49
CA GLY A 175 18.71 1.01 0.08
C GLY A 175 20.02 0.25 -0.15
N GLY A 176 20.27 -0.11 -1.40
CA GLY A 176 21.37 -0.96 -1.83
C GLY A 176 20.86 -2.11 -2.70
N ALA A 177 21.58 -3.23 -2.69
CA ALA A 177 21.29 -4.37 -3.56
C ALA A 177 20.03 -5.17 -3.18
N VAL A 178 19.45 -4.93 -2.00
CA VAL A 178 18.29 -5.65 -1.48
C VAL A 178 17.09 -4.71 -1.45
N ALA A 179 15.98 -5.16 -2.05
CA ALA A 179 14.72 -4.42 -1.97
C ALA A 179 14.10 -4.53 -0.57
N THR A 180 13.31 -3.53 -0.17
CA THR A 180 12.55 -3.58 1.10
C THR A 180 11.58 -4.76 1.11
N LEU A 181 10.90 -5.03 -0.01
CA LEU A 181 10.09 -6.22 -0.19
C LEU A 181 10.42 -6.91 -1.52
N THR A 182 10.75 -8.20 -1.46
CA THR A 182 10.90 -9.06 -2.64
C THR A 182 9.80 -10.12 -2.70
N VAL A 183 9.03 -10.12 -3.80
CA VAL A 183 7.94 -11.07 -4.08
C VAL A 183 8.36 -12.02 -5.21
N SER A 184 8.36 -13.32 -4.94
CA SER A 184 8.79 -14.35 -5.91
C SER A 184 7.66 -15.26 -6.41
N ALA A 185 6.61 -15.46 -5.61
CA ALA A 185 5.47 -16.33 -5.92
C ALA A 185 4.25 -15.51 -6.40
N PRO A 186 3.32 -16.12 -7.17
CA PRO A 186 2.19 -15.41 -7.76
C PRO A 186 1.09 -15.04 -6.75
N GLN A 187 0.22 -14.13 -7.18
CA GLN A 187 -1.02 -13.77 -6.49
C GLN A 187 -0.81 -13.17 -5.10
N TRP A 188 0.16 -12.25 -4.98
CA TRP A 188 0.27 -11.36 -3.83
C TRP A 188 -0.52 -10.08 -4.04
N THR A 189 -1.17 -9.63 -2.97
CA THR A 189 -1.76 -8.31 -2.88
C THR A 189 -1.10 -7.52 -1.77
N LEU A 190 -0.67 -6.29 -2.05
CA LEU A 190 -0.36 -5.30 -1.03
C LEU A 190 -1.44 -4.23 -1.08
N ARG A 191 -1.97 -3.85 0.09
CA ARG A 191 -3.01 -2.85 0.19
C ARG A 191 -2.86 -1.97 1.41
N ASP A 192 -3.08 -0.66 1.26
CA ASP A 192 -3.13 0.31 2.36
C ASP A 192 -1.82 0.32 3.19
N VAL A 193 -0.66 0.17 2.54
CA VAL A 193 0.67 0.20 3.17
C VAL A 193 1.66 1.08 2.42
N THR A 194 2.62 1.65 3.14
CA THR A 194 3.84 2.22 2.57
C THR A 194 4.94 1.16 2.54
N VAL A 195 5.61 1.01 1.40
CA VAL A 195 6.88 0.30 1.27
C VAL A 195 7.95 1.29 0.88
N GLN A 196 8.94 1.48 1.75
CA GLN A 196 10.00 2.47 1.60
C GLN A 196 11.38 1.81 1.55
N SER A 197 12.21 2.21 0.59
CA SER A 197 13.65 1.93 0.60
C SER A 197 14.40 3.25 0.74
N VAL A 198 15.26 3.36 1.75
CA VAL A 198 15.95 4.61 2.08
C VAL A 198 17.30 4.66 1.39
N ALA A 199 17.45 5.50 0.36
CA ALA A 199 18.70 5.62 -0.39
C ALA A 199 19.87 6.06 0.52
N THR A 200 21.03 5.42 0.34
CA THR A 200 22.25 5.74 1.09
C THR A 200 22.91 7.04 0.62
N ALA A 201 22.58 7.47 -0.60
CA ALA A 201 22.91 8.77 -1.19
C ALA A 201 21.89 9.08 -2.28
N VAL A 202 21.77 10.36 -2.66
CA VAL A 202 20.91 10.82 -3.78
C VAL A 202 21.25 10.04 -5.05
N GLY A 203 20.25 9.41 -5.69
CA GLY A 203 20.44 8.60 -6.90
C GLY A 203 20.97 7.18 -6.67
N ALA A 204 21.26 6.79 -5.43
CA ALA A 204 21.64 5.41 -5.11
C ALA A 204 20.45 4.46 -5.27
N GLN A 205 20.75 3.18 -5.51
CA GLN A 205 19.71 2.14 -5.62
C GLN A 205 18.91 2.05 -4.31
N ALA A 206 17.59 2.18 -4.42
CA ALA A 206 16.67 2.10 -3.30
C ALA A 206 15.33 1.53 -3.80
N THR A 207 15.30 0.21 -3.97
CA THR A 207 14.13 -0.52 -4.47
C THR A 207 13.14 -0.78 -3.34
N ALA A 208 11.97 -0.17 -3.40
CA ALA A 208 10.88 -0.44 -2.46
C ALA A 208 10.32 -1.85 -2.66
N VAL A 209 9.91 -2.17 -3.88
CA VAL A 209 9.32 -3.47 -4.21
C VAL A 209 10.03 -4.10 -5.40
N GLN A 210 10.47 -5.34 -5.23
CA GLN A 210 10.95 -6.19 -6.30
C GLN A 210 9.99 -7.36 -6.54
N VAL A 211 9.39 -7.45 -7.73
CA VAL A 211 8.75 -8.67 -8.21
C VAL A 211 9.80 -9.47 -8.97
N LYS A 212 10.25 -10.60 -8.42
CA LYS A 212 11.32 -11.40 -9.02
C LYS A 212 10.82 -12.29 -10.16
N SER A 213 9.68 -12.96 -9.95
CA SER A 213 9.17 -14.00 -10.87
C SER A 213 7.67 -14.30 -10.80
N GLY A 214 6.96 -13.90 -9.74
CA GLY A 214 5.56 -14.27 -9.54
C GLY A 214 4.60 -13.51 -10.45
N ASP A 215 3.55 -14.16 -10.93
CA ASP A 215 2.51 -13.58 -11.79
C ASP A 215 1.29 -13.08 -10.99
N ARG A 216 0.52 -12.14 -11.55
CA ARG A 216 -0.71 -11.57 -10.98
C ARG A 216 -0.53 -10.90 -9.62
N GLN A 217 0.47 -10.02 -9.52
CA GLN A 217 0.65 -9.17 -8.35
C GLN A 217 -0.29 -7.97 -8.40
N VAL A 218 -0.83 -7.57 -7.25
CA VAL A 218 -1.65 -6.37 -7.11
C VAL A 218 -1.07 -5.48 -6.03
N LEU A 219 -0.82 -4.22 -6.36
CA LEU A 219 -0.44 -3.16 -5.42
C LEU A 219 -1.58 -2.11 -5.46
N ASP A 220 -2.43 -2.11 -4.42
CA ASP A 220 -3.68 -1.33 -4.38
C ASP A 220 -3.62 -0.30 -3.25
N HIS A 221 -3.74 0.98 -3.57
CA HIS A 221 -3.68 2.06 -2.57
C HIS A 221 -2.43 1.98 -1.67
N VAL A 222 -1.27 1.77 -2.30
CA VAL A 222 0.03 1.73 -1.61
C VAL A 222 0.84 3.00 -1.85
N ARG A 223 1.85 3.23 -1.00
CA ARG A 223 2.91 4.21 -1.27
C ARG A 223 4.23 3.47 -1.48
N LEU A 224 4.82 3.57 -2.67
CA LEU A 224 6.14 3.01 -2.96
C LEU A 224 7.16 4.14 -2.98
N LEU A 225 8.03 4.18 -1.99
CA LEU A 225 8.99 5.27 -1.78
C LEU A 225 10.41 4.73 -1.98
N GLY A 226 11.13 5.26 -2.96
CA GLY A 226 12.50 4.87 -3.26
C GLY A 226 13.27 5.99 -3.92
N ASP A 227 14.38 5.64 -4.56
CA ASP A 227 15.16 6.56 -5.38
C ASP A 227 15.42 5.87 -6.72
N LYS A 228 16.62 5.35 -6.99
CA LYS A 228 16.86 4.55 -8.19
C LYS A 228 16.19 3.17 -8.08
N GLN A 229 15.38 2.81 -9.07
CA GLN A 229 14.69 1.51 -9.18
C GLN A 229 13.64 1.23 -8.10
N THR A 230 12.78 2.21 -7.80
CA THR A 230 11.72 2.08 -6.77
C THR A 230 10.86 0.82 -6.95
N LEU A 231 10.41 0.55 -8.18
CA LEU A 231 9.62 -0.64 -8.52
C LEU A 231 10.34 -1.48 -9.58
N LEU A 232 10.91 -2.60 -9.14
CA LEU A 232 11.65 -3.53 -10.00
C LEU A 232 10.80 -4.76 -10.33
N VAL A 233 10.33 -4.88 -11.57
CA VAL A 233 9.35 -5.89 -12.00
C VAL A 233 9.93 -6.84 -13.05
N SER A 234 10.25 -8.04 -12.61
CA SER A 234 10.87 -9.09 -13.41
C SER A 234 9.89 -10.24 -13.68
N THR A 235 10.31 -11.17 -14.52
CA THR A 235 9.59 -12.43 -14.81
C THR A 235 10.44 -13.64 -14.43
N ALA A 236 9.87 -14.84 -14.35
CA ALA A 236 10.65 -16.04 -14.04
C ALA A 236 11.76 -16.29 -15.09
N ASN A 237 11.44 -16.08 -16.37
CA ASN A 237 12.35 -16.19 -17.50
C ASN A 237 11.75 -15.43 -18.71
N VAL A 238 12.45 -15.39 -19.84
CA VAL A 238 12.03 -14.60 -21.02
C VAL A 238 10.81 -15.15 -21.77
N THR A 239 10.30 -16.34 -21.42
CA THR A 239 9.10 -16.96 -22.02
C THR A 239 7.95 -17.15 -21.03
N THR A 240 8.18 -16.94 -19.74
CA THR A 240 7.19 -17.04 -18.66
C THR A 240 6.99 -15.65 -18.07
N TYR A 241 5.87 -15.02 -18.39
CA TYR A 241 5.62 -13.62 -18.05
C TYR A 241 4.98 -13.44 -16.68
N SER A 242 5.33 -12.34 -16.01
CA SER A 242 4.68 -11.87 -14.78
C SER A 242 3.83 -10.65 -15.10
N ARG A 243 2.64 -10.57 -14.48
CA ARG A 243 1.75 -9.40 -14.54
C ARG A 243 1.71 -8.72 -13.18
N VAL A 244 1.81 -7.40 -13.20
CA VAL A 244 1.72 -6.53 -12.02
C VAL A 244 0.69 -5.45 -12.30
N TYR A 245 -0.26 -5.28 -11.38
CA TYR A 245 -1.25 -4.20 -11.44
C TYR A 245 -1.08 -3.27 -10.25
N VAL A 246 -0.81 -2.00 -10.52
CA VAL A 246 -0.65 -0.95 -9.51
C VAL A 246 -1.82 0.02 -9.69
N THR A 247 -2.62 0.23 -8.66
CA THR A 247 -3.84 1.05 -8.75
C THR A 247 -4.03 1.94 -7.53
N GLY A 248 -4.59 3.14 -7.73
CA GLY A 248 -4.92 4.04 -6.62
C GLY A 248 -3.72 4.44 -5.77
N SER A 249 -2.50 4.34 -6.30
CA SER A 249 -1.26 4.33 -5.52
C SER A 249 -0.44 5.60 -5.70
N TYR A 250 0.55 5.77 -4.83
CA TYR A 250 1.59 6.77 -4.95
C TYR A 250 2.94 6.08 -5.16
N LEU A 251 3.68 6.46 -6.19
CA LEU A 251 5.03 5.95 -6.44
C LEU A 251 6.00 7.13 -6.50
N GLU A 252 7.16 7.01 -5.86
CA GLU A 252 8.20 8.03 -5.86
C GLU A 252 9.58 7.41 -6.13
N GLY A 253 10.34 8.03 -7.02
CA GLY A 253 11.70 7.61 -7.32
C GLY A 253 12.38 8.51 -8.34
N GLY A 254 13.67 8.25 -8.56
CA GLY A 254 14.50 9.00 -9.48
C GLY A 254 14.66 8.29 -10.81
N SER A 255 15.87 7.79 -11.05
CA SER A 255 16.24 7.08 -12.27
C SER A 255 15.71 5.65 -12.26
N ASP A 256 15.27 5.16 -13.42
CA ASP A 256 14.73 3.82 -13.57
C ASP A 256 13.54 3.51 -12.63
N LEU A 257 12.65 4.48 -12.37
CA LEU A 257 11.62 4.40 -11.30
C LEU A 257 10.82 3.08 -11.40
N ILE A 258 10.29 2.78 -12.58
CA ILE A 258 9.65 1.50 -12.91
C ILE A 258 10.53 0.76 -13.91
N LEU A 259 11.21 -0.28 -13.43
CA LEU A 259 12.22 -1.01 -14.19
C LEU A 259 11.83 -2.47 -14.35
N GLY A 260 11.99 -3.02 -15.56
CA GLY A 260 12.09 -4.46 -15.75
C GLY A 260 11.31 -5.01 -16.94
N ARG A 261 10.99 -6.30 -16.90
CA ARG A 261 10.50 -7.08 -18.06
C ARG A 261 9.10 -7.66 -17.87
N ALA A 262 8.44 -7.40 -16.74
CA ALA A 262 7.06 -7.81 -16.51
C ALA A 262 6.08 -7.02 -17.40
N VAL A 263 4.87 -7.54 -17.55
CA VAL A 263 3.72 -6.75 -18.01
C VAL A 263 3.22 -5.97 -16.80
N THR A 264 3.21 -4.64 -16.86
CA THR A 264 2.85 -3.82 -15.70
C THR A 264 1.90 -2.71 -16.08
N VAL A 265 0.79 -2.62 -15.36
CA VAL A 265 -0.20 -1.55 -15.51
C VAL A 265 -0.16 -0.68 -14.25
N VAL A 266 0.01 0.63 -14.42
CA VAL A 266 -0.16 1.64 -13.37
C VAL A 266 -1.39 2.47 -13.72
N ASP A 267 -2.39 2.43 -12.86
CA ASP A 267 -3.74 2.95 -13.08
C ASP A 267 -4.13 3.90 -11.94
N ARG A 268 -4.79 5.02 -12.25
CA ARG A 268 -5.36 5.94 -11.23
C ARG A 268 -4.39 6.25 -10.09
N SER A 269 -3.14 6.49 -10.44
CA SER A 269 -2.04 6.65 -9.47
C SER A 269 -1.34 8.00 -9.66
N THR A 270 -0.68 8.47 -8.61
CA THR A 270 0.25 9.60 -8.70
C THR A 270 1.67 9.05 -8.74
N ILE A 271 2.46 9.49 -9.73
CA ILE A 271 3.85 9.09 -9.88
C ILE A 271 4.72 10.34 -9.75
N HIS A 272 5.55 10.38 -8.73
CA HIS A 272 6.47 11.48 -8.45
C HIS A 272 7.89 11.11 -8.91
N VAL A 273 8.36 11.76 -9.97
CA VAL A 273 9.71 11.58 -10.49
C VAL A 273 10.62 12.65 -9.90
N LEU A 274 11.53 12.21 -9.05
CA LEU A 274 12.51 13.04 -8.36
C LEU A 274 13.56 13.57 -9.34
N ASP A 275 14.03 14.80 -9.12
CA ASP A 275 15.15 15.36 -9.87
C ASP A 275 16.43 14.61 -9.48
N ARG A 276 16.84 13.70 -10.34
CA ARG A 276 18.00 12.82 -10.17
C ARG A 276 18.78 12.72 -11.47
N PRO A 277 20.11 12.49 -11.41
CA PRO A 277 20.91 12.25 -12.59
C PRO A 277 20.35 11.10 -13.44
N GLY A 278 19.96 11.40 -14.67
CA GLY A 278 19.38 10.43 -15.59
C GLY A 278 17.98 9.97 -15.18
N ALA A 279 17.19 10.80 -14.50
CA ALA A 279 15.80 10.52 -14.17
C ALA A 279 15.02 9.99 -15.38
N SER A 280 14.34 8.86 -15.18
CA SER A 280 13.47 8.22 -16.16
C SER A 280 12.36 7.50 -15.43
N LEU A 281 11.15 7.64 -15.96
CA LEU A 281 9.98 7.04 -15.33
C LEU A 281 9.88 5.53 -15.61
N THR A 282 10.02 5.12 -16.87
CA THR A 282 9.82 3.72 -17.30
C THR A 282 11.00 3.15 -18.07
N ASP A 283 11.46 1.98 -17.64
CA ASP A 283 12.64 1.32 -18.19
C ASP A 283 12.29 -0.13 -18.51
N SER A 284 11.56 -0.32 -19.63
CA SER A 284 11.06 -1.64 -20.02
C SER A 284 12.13 -2.47 -20.74
N SER A 285 12.23 -3.74 -20.36
CA SER A 285 13.09 -4.76 -20.98
C SER A 285 12.30 -6.01 -21.38
N VAL A 286 11.00 -5.84 -21.65
CA VAL A 286 10.13 -6.97 -21.96
C VAL A 286 10.62 -7.75 -23.18
N ALA A 287 10.53 -9.08 -23.10
CA ALA A 287 11.00 -9.95 -24.18
C ALA A 287 10.16 -9.77 -25.45
N ALA A 288 10.80 -9.92 -26.62
CA ALA A 288 10.17 -9.69 -27.93
C ALA A 288 8.91 -10.54 -28.18
N GLY A 289 8.80 -11.71 -27.54
CA GLY A 289 7.64 -12.59 -27.62
C GLY A 289 6.44 -12.14 -26.79
N SER A 290 6.57 -11.12 -25.93
CA SER A 290 5.43 -10.60 -25.18
C SER A 290 4.59 -9.67 -26.04
N ALA A 291 3.27 -9.83 -25.98
CA ALA A 291 2.34 -8.91 -26.62
C ALA A 291 2.32 -7.52 -25.94
N TYR A 292 2.58 -7.50 -24.63
CA TYR A 292 2.44 -6.31 -23.79
C TYR A 292 3.69 -6.05 -22.94
N GLY A 293 3.90 -4.80 -22.56
CA GLY A 293 4.94 -4.32 -21.65
C GLY A 293 4.30 -3.46 -20.56
N PHE A 294 4.69 -2.19 -20.47
CA PHE A 294 4.16 -1.26 -19.49
C PHE A 294 3.00 -0.41 -20.04
N LEU A 295 2.03 -0.14 -19.19
CA LEU A 295 0.93 0.79 -19.43
C LEU A 295 0.78 1.71 -18.22
N ILE A 296 0.90 3.02 -18.44
CA ILE A 296 0.51 4.05 -17.48
C ILE A 296 -0.80 4.66 -17.99
N GLN A 297 -1.86 4.59 -17.19
CA GLN A 297 -3.16 5.09 -17.59
C GLN A 297 -3.90 5.84 -16.48
N ASP A 298 -4.72 6.81 -16.88
CA ASP A 298 -5.64 7.55 -15.99
C ASP A 298 -4.97 8.04 -14.71
N SER A 299 -3.70 8.44 -14.84
CA SER A 299 -2.79 8.73 -13.73
C SER A 299 -2.29 10.18 -13.80
N ARG A 300 -1.48 10.57 -12.82
CA ARG A 300 -0.82 11.87 -12.79
C ARG A 300 0.68 11.70 -12.57
N ILE A 301 1.49 12.31 -13.43
CA ILE A 301 2.95 12.35 -13.30
C ILE A 301 3.36 13.73 -12.82
N VAL A 302 4.05 13.81 -11.69
CA VAL A 302 4.65 15.03 -11.15
C VAL A 302 6.16 14.92 -11.08
N THR A 303 6.85 16.05 -11.15
CA THR A 303 8.30 16.11 -11.37
C THR A 303 8.94 17.22 -10.55
N ASP A 304 10.06 16.95 -9.90
CA ASP A 304 10.88 17.97 -9.21
C ASP A 304 11.90 18.68 -10.14
N GLY A 305 12.16 18.10 -11.32
CA GLY A 305 13.16 18.60 -12.27
C GLY A 305 12.71 19.83 -13.06
N ALA A 306 13.69 20.54 -13.64
CA ALA A 306 13.43 21.64 -14.56
C ALA A 306 12.54 21.22 -15.74
N ALA A 307 11.84 22.17 -16.36
CA ALA A 307 10.97 21.90 -17.50
C ALA A 307 11.73 21.13 -18.60
N GLY A 308 11.18 19.98 -18.99
CA GLY A 308 11.77 19.10 -20.00
C GLY A 308 13.05 18.35 -19.62
N SER A 309 13.42 18.26 -18.33
CA SER A 309 14.61 17.52 -17.89
C SER A 309 14.41 16.01 -17.71
N ILE A 310 13.16 15.52 -17.73
CA ILE A 310 12.82 14.14 -17.39
C ILE A 310 12.28 13.37 -18.60
N ALA A 311 12.79 12.16 -18.82
CA ALA A 311 12.27 11.25 -19.84
C ALA A 311 11.12 10.39 -19.30
N LEU A 312 10.12 10.13 -20.13
CA LEU A 312 9.10 9.09 -19.87
C LEU A 312 9.74 7.71 -19.78
N GLY A 313 10.86 7.47 -20.45
CA GLY A 313 11.56 6.21 -20.35
C GLY A 313 12.67 5.98 -21.35
N ARG A 314 13.22 4.77 -21.31
CA ARG A 314 14.19 4.24 -22.29
C ARG A 314 14.08 2.71 -22.40
N PRO A 315 14.55 2.12 -23.50
CA PRO A 315 14.67 0.66 -23.58
C PRO A 315 15.73 0.15 -22.60
N TYR A 316 15.40 -0.84 -21.75
CA TYR A 316 16.32 -1.38 -20.74
C TYR A 316 17.09 -2.65 -21.20
N SER A 317 17.53 -2.71 -22.47
CA SER A 317 18.38 -3.78 -23.01
C SER A 317 18.56 -3.59 -24.52
N THR A 318 19.67 -4.07 -25.08
CA THR A 318 19.94 -4.08 -26.53
C THR A 318 19.30 -5.28 -27.26
N THR A 319 18.77 -6.26 -26.54
CA THR A 319 18.19 -7.50 -27.10
C THR A 319 16.70 -7.68 -26.81
N SER A 320 16.11 -6.76 -26.04
CA SER A 320 14.70 -6.78 -25.68
C SER A 320 13.86 -5.86 -26.58
N LYS A 321 12.53 -5.94 -26.46
CA LYS A 321 11.59 -5.07 -27.15
C LYS A 321 10.87 -4.21 -26.11
N ALA A 322 11.54 -3.16 -25.65
CA ALA A 322 10.92 -2.22 -24.72
C ALA A 322 9.56 -1.74 -25.25
N GLN A 323 8.53 -1.84 -24.42
CA GLN A 323 7.19 -1.42 -24.79
C GLN A 323 6.55 -0.67 -23.62
N VAL A 324 6.16 0.57 -23.87
CA VAL A 324 5.50 1.43 -22.90
C VAL A 324 4.40 2.22 -23.61
N VAL A 325 3.23 2.32 -22.99
CA VAL A 325 2.14 3.20 -23.41
C VAL A 325 1.77 4.10 -22.24
N VAL A 326 1.62 5.40 -22.49
CA VAL A 326 1.08 6.38 -21.53
C VAL A 326 -0.19 6.97 -22.14
N ARG A 327 -1.33 6.88 -21.46
CA ARG A 327 -2.64 7.35 -21.97
C ARG A 327 -3.53 7.92 -20.86
N GLY A 328 -4.42 8.85 -21.19
CA GLY A 328 -5.33 9.44 -20.18
C GLY A 328 -4.63 10.03 -18.95
N THR A 329 -3.34 10.34 -19.06
CA THR A 329 -2.46 10.64 -17.91
C THR A 329 -2.01 12.09 -18.01
N GLU A 330 -2.12 12.82 -16.92
CA GLU A 330 -1.59 14.18 -16.79
C GLU A 330 -0.07 14.14 -16.68
N LEU A 331 0.63 14.91 -17.54
CA LEU A 331 2.09 15.00 -17.55
C LEU A 331 2.54 16.30 -16.89
N GLY A 332 3.40 16.20 -15.88
CA GLY A 332 4.07 17.36 -15.27
C GLY A 332 5.04 18.05 -16.22
N GLU A 333 5.29 19.33 -15.98
CA GLU A 333 6.10 20.20 -16.86
C GLU A 333 7.57 19.75 -17.00
N GLY A 334 8.09 18.97 -16.05
CA GLY A 334 9.43 18.39 -16.12
C GLY A 334 9.60 17.34 -17.22
N ILE A 335 8.51 16.77 -17.75
CA ILE A 335 8.59 15.79 -18.84
C ILE A 335 9.07 16.45 -20.15
N ASN A 336 10.06 15.86 -20.79
CA ASN A 336 10.62 16.34 -22.05
C ASN A 336 9.64 16.11 -23.21
N ALA A 337 8.88 17.14 -23.58
CA ALA A 337 7.94 17.05 -24.69
C ALA A 337 8.62 16.91 -26.08
N ALA A 338 9.86 17.39 -26.24
CA ALA A 338 10.59 17.32 -27.50
C ALA A 338 11.25 15.95 -27.72
N ARG A 339 11.75 15.33 -26.65
CA ARG A 339 12.40 14.02 -26.63
C ARG A 339 11.96 13.23 -25.38
N PRO A 340 10.70 12.76 -25.34
CA PRO A 340 10.16 12.08 -24.15
C PRO A 340 10.80 10.71 -23.90
N TRP A 341 11.51 10.16 -24.87
CA TRP A 341 12.23 8.90 -24.77
C TRP A 341 13.72 9.13 -25.01
N LYS A 342 14.58 8.51 -24.21
CA LYS A 342 16.04 8.58 -24.35
C LYS A 342 16.64 7.24 -24.76
N ASP A 343 17.87 7.28 -25.26
CA ASP A 343 18.60 6.09 -25.68
C ASP A 343 19.00 5.22 -24.48
N TRP A 344 19.26 3.94 -24.72
CA TRP A 344 19.64 2.97 -23.67
C TRP A 344 20.84 3.43 -22.85
N ASP A 345 21.87 3.97 -23.48
CA ASP A 345 23.14 4.37 -22.88
C ASP A 345 23.29 5.89 -22.69
N ALA A 346 22.22 6.66 -22.93
CA ALA A 346 22.25 8.11 -22.73
C ALA A 346 22.46 8.43 -21.24
N VAL A 347 23.61 9.06 -20.94
CA VAL A 347 23.96 9.57 -19.60
C VAL A 347 23.11 10.80 -19.23
N THR A 348 22.50 11.43 -20.23
CA THR A 348 21.59 12.59 -20.12
C THR A 348 20.28 12.31 -20.82
#